data_AF-A0A117KNJ8-F1
#
_entry.id   AF-A0A117KNJ8-F1
#
_cell.length_a   1.000
_cell.length_b   1.000
_cell.length_c   1.000
_cell.angle_alpha   90.00
_cell.angle_beta   90.00
_cell.angle_gamma   90.00
#
_symmetry.space_group_name_H-M   'P 1'
#
loop_
_entity.id
_entity.type
_entity.pdbx_description
1 polymer ?
#
loop_
_entity_poly.entity_id
_entity_poly.type
_entity_poly.pdbx_seq_one_letter_code
_entity_poly.pdbx_strand_id
1 'polypeptide(L)'
;MSLTSWTALFTETPEVTWLNQNTPSLSKKINDLFTLNFFLNLVQIKLCLVKPYFENKNYPLVEARELLPSFEADLYEYENLPGFSLVALARPIDYFHEIFQFDILHTSKEKFYQENTICPLPEIIFENNLNTFLSRLPKAYQDNFKQKFKDQDLTSLATYPDLLPYILEMDRAHVLALDGEDNFYLAGVYASFPSDLDTELKRFGLRIKKFKPNDNCLYELNRSFVYQFLMELYGFPIVSERRTSAALFSRRLFKLGENFLIRVLGQSDRTITTLYSHPENKFYPRVEKIALVSVDNPKPEIHNFLSQKGFYLDEKRKVVILKITYKQHKYDPNNIREDRALSISKQEIIHPLTYQKIDHINIIKDTYTLVLKLNDIVKGEFTGRVKYKREIVEGTDTHEKRLKFLYAWLTKHQRRIIGYSDEFYANVNKVLDNYLLNSELFDIFNEHNNLYREVWEKYSYIQQARKIKILEDLKERIYNNQKIDYLTMLKLTYKIINDLRFEAVTYFEDIISKAIAILDKMLSDSYLVKQYIKQKEDNLTPYGQEIKKIYGRLVSLLDELKAIQKTKTRELGYGTI
;
A
#
# COMPACT_ATOMS: atom_id res chain seq x y z
N MET A 1 11.23 14.08 -25.24
CA MET A 1 12.69 13.90 -25.09
C MET A 1 12.88 12.81 -24.04
N SER A 2 13.37 11.63 -24.44
CA SER A 2 13.62 10.51 -23.52
C SER A 2 15.03 10.59 -22.95
N LEU A 3 15.23 10.07 -21.73
CA LEU A 3 16.53 10.08 -21.10
C LEU A 3 17.45 9.07 -21.81
N THR A 4 18.59 9.52 -22.34
CA THR A 4 19.53 8.66 -23.09
C THR A 4 20.53 7.94 -22.20
N SER A 5 20.82 8.50 -21.02
CA SER A 5 21.72 7.94 -20.01
C SER A 5 21.21 8.24 -18.61
N TRP A 6 21.34 7.28 -17.69
CA TRP A 6 21.00 7.47 -16.28
C TRP A 6 21.81 8.59 -15.61
N THR A 7 22.99 8.95 -16.13
CA THR A 7 23.82 10.04 -15.61
C THR A 7 23.17 11.41 -15.76
N ALA A 8 22.32 11.59 -16.77
CA ALA A 8 21.56 12.82 -17.02
C ALA A 8 20.33 12.98 -16.09
N LEU A 9 20.02 11.99 -15.26
CA LEU A 9 18.90 12.08 -14.33
C LEU A 9 19.11 13.23 -13.34
N PHE A 10 18.10 14.08 -13.21
CA PHE A 10 17.99 15.20 -12.27
C PHE A 10 19.04 16.33 -12.44
N THR A 11 19.73 16.39 -13.58
CA THR A 11 20.76 17.42 -13.84
C THR A 11 20.23 18.84 -13.98
N GLU A 12 18.94 19.01 -14.27
CA GLU A 12 18.26 20.31 -14.42
C GLU A 12 17.36 20.63 -13.21
N THR A 13 17.62 20.00 -12.06
CA THR A 13 16.83 20.22 -10.85
C THR A 13 17.13 21.61 -10.27
N PRO A 14 16.12 22.46 -10.03
CA PRO A 14 16.34 23.76 -9.40
C PRO A 14 17.01 23.62 -8.02
N GLU A 15 17.89 24.56 -7.67
CA GLU A 15 18.60 24.60 -6.37
C GLU A 15 19.55 23.41 -6.08
N VAL A 16 19.84 22.56 -7.08
CA VAL A 16 20.78 21.44 -6.98
C VAL A 16 21.93 21.66 -7.95
N THR A 17 23.16 21.63 -7.45
CA THR A 17 24.37 21.56 -8.27
C THR A 17 24.96 20.16 -8.19
N TRP A 18 25.59 19.67 -9.25
CA TRP A 18 26.20 18.34 -9.25
C TRP A 18 27.72 18.49 -9.19
N LEU A 19 28.35 18.01 -8.11
CA LEU A 19 29.81 18.05 -7.95
C LEU A 19 30.49 17.08 -8.91
N ASN A 20 29.84 15.95 -9.15
CA ASN A 20 30.21 14.94 -10.13
C ASN A 20 28.93 14.28 -10.67
N GLN A 21 29.06 13.24 -11.51
CA GLN A 21 27.91 12.58 -12.12
C GLN A 21 26.89 12.00 -11.12
N ASN A 22 27.31 11.68 -9.89
CA ASN A 22 26.52 10.96 -8.90
C ASN A 22 26.18 11.79 -7.65
N THR A 23 26.88 12.90 -7.43
CA THR A 23 26.86 13.62 -6.15
C THR A 23 26.14 14.95 -6.27
N PRO A 24 24.89 15.02 -5.78
CA PRO A 24 24.17 16.27 -5.68
C PRO A 24 24.67 17.08 -4.49
N SER A 25 24.86 18.38 -4.70
CA SER A 25 25.10 19.40 -3.69
C SER A 25 23.87 20.29 -3.62
N LEU A 26 23.28 20.36 -2.43
CA LEU A 26 22.12 21.20 -2.15
C LEU A 26 22.57 22.58 -1.71
N SER A 27 21.86 23.63 -2.13
CA SER A 27 22.08 24.99 -1.63
C SER A 27 21.73 25.16 -0.15
N LYS A 28 20.83 24.30 0.35
CA LYS A 28 20.34 24.30 1.73
C LYS A 28 21.05 23.24 2.56
N LYS A 29 21.27 23.58 3.83
CA LYS A 29 21.78 22.66 4.85
C LYS A 29 20.82 21.47 5.00
N ILE A 30 21.36 20.25 5.05
CA ILE A 30 20.59 19.03 5.26
C ILE A 30 20.49 18.77 6.76
N ASN A 31 19.60 19.48 7.45
CA ASN A 31 19.42 19.42 8.91
C ASN A 31 18.03 18.94 9.36
N ASP A 32 17.11 18.72 8.42
CA ASP A 32 15.75 18.26 8.69
C ASP A 32 15.38 17.07 7.79
N LEU A 33 14.37 16.30 8.18
CA LEU A 33 13.95 15.10 7.45
C LEU A 33 13.37 15.38 6.07
N PHE A 34 12.81 16.56 5.82
CA PHE A 34 12.28 16.93 4.51
C PHE A 34 13.42 17.17 3.52
N THR A 35 14.42 17.96 3.91
CA THR A 35 15.62 18.22 3.11
C THR A 35 16.43 16.93 2.91
N LEU A 36 16.56 16.11 3.95
CA LEU A 36 17.19 14.79 3.83
C LEU A 36 16.41 13.88 2.88
N ASN A 37 15.09 13.80 2.99
CA ASN A 37 14.28 12.97 2.10
C ASN A 37 14.42 13.40 0.64
N PHE A 38 14.52 14.70 0.37
CA PHE A 38 14.80 15.22 -0.97
C PHE A 38 16.16 14.77 -1.48
N PHE A 39 17.23 14.95 -0.70
CA PHE A 39 18.57 14.44 -1.01
C PHE A 39 18.57 12.93 -1.33
N LEU A 40 17.99 12.13 -0.44
CA LEU A 40 17.91 10.67 -0.60
C LEU A 40 17.11 10.26 -1.84
N ASN A 41 16.06 11.00 -2.20
CA ASN A 41 15.32 10.74 -3.44
C ASN A 41 16.20 10.96 -4.67
N LEU A 42 16.98 12.05 -4.73
CA LEU A 42 17.88 12.31 -5.86
C LEU A 42 18.88 11.18 -6.03
N VAL A 43 19.53 10.76 -4.94
CA VAL A 43 20.59 9.75 -4.96
C VAL A 43 20.03 8.34 -5.19
N GLN A 44 19.04 7.92 -4.40
CA GLN A 44 18.56 6.53 -4.42
C GLN A 44 17.69 6.23 -5.64
N ILE A 45 16.93 7.20 -6.17
CA ILE A 45 16.22 6.97 -7.45
C ILE A 45 17.25 6.81 -8.57
N LYS A 46 18.27 7.66 -8.61
CA LYS A 46 19.34 7.60 -9.63
C LYS A 46 20.10 6.28 -9.58
N LEU A 47 20.61 5.92 -8.41
CA LEU A 47 21.52 4.78 -8.24
C LEU A 47 20.82 3.43 -8.03
N CYS A 48 19.63 3.41 -7.43
CA CYS A 48 18.97 2.14 -7.07
C CYS A 48 17.78 1.77 -7.98
N LEU A 49 17.23 2.71 -8.76
CA LEU A 49 16.12 2.44 -9.68
C LEU A 49 16.53 2.66 -11.14
N VAL A 50 16.98 3.88 -11.48
CA VAL A 50 17.25 4.28 -12.86
C VAL A 50 18.53 3.64 -13.39
N LYS A 51 19.64 3.72 -12.67
CA LYS A 51 20.89 3.06 -13.11
C LYS A 51 20.69 1.55 -13.38
N PRO A 52 20.11 0.75 -12.46
CA PRO A 52 19.80 -0.65 -12.74
C PRO A 52 18.85 -0.87 -13.93
N TYR A 53 17.91 0.04 -14.18
CA TYR A 53 17.04 -0.02 -15.36
C TYR A 53 17.83 0.10 -16.67
N PHE A 54 18.85 0.97 -16.71
CA PHE A 54 19.71 1.12 -17.89
C PHE A 54 20.74 -0.01 -18.02
N GLU A 55 21.23 -0.56 -16.92
CA GLU A 55 22.25 -1.63 -16.92
C GLU A 55 21.64 -3.01 -17.20
N ASN A 56 20.40 -3.24 -16.79
CA ASN A 56 19.69 -4.51 -17.01
C ASN A 56 18.65 -4.39 -18.13
N LYS A 57 18.92 -5.03 -19.27
CA LYS A 57 18.01 -5.06 -20.44
C LYS A 57 16.61 -5.56 -20.09
N ASN A 58 16.49 -6.50 -19.16
CA ASN A 58 15.24 -7.11 -18.74
C ASN A 58 14.78 -6.60 -17.37
N TYR A 59 15.06 -5.33 -17.06
CA TYR A 59 14.61 -4.74 -15.79
C TYR A 59 13.08 -4.92 -15.62
N PRO A 60 12.64 -5.56 -14.52
CA PRO A 60 11.23 -5.77 -14.22
C PRO A 60 10.58 -4.45 -13.81
N LEU A 61 9.79 -3.85 -14.71
CA LEU A 61 9.04 -2.64 -14.37
C LEU A 61 7.92 -2.96 -13.38
N VAL A 62 7.67 -2.05 -12.44
CA VAL A 62 6.55 -2.17 -11.51
C VAL A 62 5.27 -1.88 -12.28
N GLU A 63 4.30 -2.78 -12.22
CA GLU A 63 2.98 -2.47 -12.74
C GLU A 63 2.24 -1.51 -11.79
N ALA A 64 1.50 -0.54 -12.33
CA ALA A 64 0.74 0.41 -11.52
C ALA A 64 -0.20 -0.28 -10.49
N ARG A 65 -0.63 -1.53 -10.77
CA ARG A 65 -1.46 -2.33 -9.87
C ARG A 65 -0.76 -2.80 -8.60
N GLU A 66 0.56 -2.98 -8.62
CA GLU A 66 1.34 -3.46 -7.47
C GLU A 66 1.47 -2.39 -6.39
N LEU A 67 1.33 -1.12 -6.80
CA LEU A 67 1.35 0.01 -5.90
C LEU A 67 -0.03 0.28 -5.27
N LEU A 68 -1.05 -0.50 -5.60
CA LEU A 68 -2.36 -0.37 -4.96
C LEU A 68 -2.41 -1.14 -3.63
N PRO A 69 -3.09 -0.58 -2.61
CA PRO A 69 -3.34 -1.27 -1.34
C PRO A 69 -4.02 -2.64 -1.51
N SER A 70 -3.83 -3.52 -0.53
CA SER A 70 -3.72 -4.99 -0.69
C SER A 70 -2.43 -5.42 -1.42
N PHE A 71 -1.25 -5.12 -0.86
CA PHE A 71 0.00 -5.54 -1.47
C PHE A 71 0.08 -7.08 -1.53
N GLU A 72 0.28 -7.61 -2.73
CA GLU A 72 0.49 -9.04 -2.93
C GLU A 72 1.92 -9.42 -2.54
N ALA A 73 2.06 -10.65 -2.06
CA ALA A 73 3.37 -11.23 -1.86
C ALA A 73 3.96 -11.58 -3.23
N ASP A 74 4.90 -10.76 -3.72
CA ASP A 74 5.74 -11.12 -4.85
C ASP A 74 6.67 -12.27 -4.41
N LEU A 75 6.41 -13.46 -4.95
CA LEU A 75 7.18 -14.67 -4.63
C LEU A 75 8.54 -14.72 -5.33
N TYR A 76 8.80 -13.80 -6.24
CA TYR A 76 10.02 -13.77 -7.04
C TYR A 76 10.95 -12.66 -6.55
N GLU A 77 12.16 -13.04 -6.13
CA GLU A 77 13.22 -12.11 -5.78
C GLU A 77 14.17 -11.92 -6.95
N TYR A 78 14.47 -10.65 -7.27
CA TYR A 78 15.41 -10.29 -8.32
C TYR A 78 16.77 -10.03 -7.68
N GLU A 79 17.52 -11.11 -7.45
CA GLU A 79 18.81 -11.06 -6.72
C GLU A 79 19.80 -10.05 -7.29
N ASN A 80 19.77 -9.84 -8.61
CA ASN A 80 20.65 -8.88 -9.31
C ASN A 80 20.22 -7.40 -9.15
N LEU A 81 19.11 -7.12 -8.47
CA LEU A 81 18.66 -5.75 -8.22
C LEU A 81 19.12 -5.26 -6.84
N PRO A 82 19.31 -3.94 -6.67
CA PRO A 82 19.60 -3.36 -5.37
C PRO A 82 18.53 -3.65 -4.33
N GLY A 83 18.95 -3.90 -3.09
CA GLY A 83 18.10 -3.96 -1.91
C GLY A 83 18.79 -3.28 -0.73
N PHE A 84 18.05 -2.53 0.08
CA PHE A 84 18.63 -1.92 1.28
C PHE A 84 17.58 -1.60 2.34
N SER A 85 18.09 -1.26 3.53
CA SER A 85 17.33 -0.58 4.57
C SER A 85 18.14 0.58 5.13
N LEU A 86 17.46 1.66 5.46
CA LEU A 86 18.04 2.86 6.05
C LEU A 86 17.13 3.33 7.17
N VAL A 87 17.73 3.78 8.27
CA VAL A 87 17.07 4.61 9.28
C VAL A 87 17.80 5.94 9.38
N ALA A 88 17.06 7.02 9.49
CA ALA A 88 17.55 8.35 9.77
C ALA A 88 16.84 8.88 11.02
N LEU A 89 17.62 9.37 11.98
CA LEU A 89 17.11 9.96 13.23
C LEU A 89 17.41 11.46 13.22
N ALA A 90 16.40 12.31 13.41
CA ALA A 90 16.58 13.76 13.44
C ALA A 90 17.06 14.24 14.82
N ARG A 91 18.12 13.58 15.31
CA ARG A 91 18.85 13.86 16.56
C ARG A 91 20.23 13.21 16.49
N PRO A 92 21.17 13.60 17.35
CA PRO A 92 22.40 12.83 17.56
C PRO A 92 22.14 11.40 18.04
N ILE A 93 23.06 10.50 17.72
CA ILE A 93 23.04 9.12 18.21
C ILE A 93 23.38 9.09 19.71
N ASP A 94 22.60 8.32 20.46
CA ASP A 94 22.92 7.95 21.84
C ASP A 94 23.05 6.44 21.93
N TYR A 95 24.26 5.95 21.69
CA TYR A 95 24.51 4.53 21.48
C TYR A 95 24.02 3.63 22.62
N PHE A 96 24.14 4.09 23.86
CA PHE A 96 23.72 3.32 25.02
C PHE A 96 22.19 3.17 25.09
N HIS A 97 21.46 4.18 24.64
CA HIS A 97 20.00 4.21 24.68
C HIS A 97 19.35 3.77 23.37
N GLU A 98 20.12 3.53 22.30
CA GLU A 98 19.55 3.04 21.04
C GLU A 98 18.93 1.64 21.22
N ILE A 99 17.72 1.49 20.68
CA ILE A 99 16.94 0.25 20.78
C ILE A 99 17.27 -0.78 19.68
N PHE A 100 18.41 -0.62 19.01
CA PHE A 100 18.86 -1.41 17.88
C PHE A 100 20.39 -1.39 17.79
N GLN A 101 20.99 -2.41 17.18
CA GLN A 101 22.44 -2.56 17.07
C GLN A 101 22.94 -2.19 15.69
N PHE A 102 24.12 -1.57 15.62
CA PHE A 102 24.84 -1.21 14.40
C PHE A 102 26.32 -0.98 14.71
N ASP A 103 27.15 -0.98 13.68
CA ASP A 103 28.55 -0.58 13.80
C ASP A 103 28.66 0.93 13.62
N ILE A 104 29.22 1.60 14.62
CA ILE A 104 29.30 3.06 14.70
C ILE A 104 30.32 3.59 13.70
N LEU A 105 30.00 4.71 13.07
CA LEU A 105 30.94 5.55 12.35
C LEU A 105 31.05 6.90 13.06
N HIS A 106 32.28 7.33 13.31
CA HIS A 106 32.57 8.56 14.02
C HIS A 106 32.77 9.71 13.04
N THR A 107 32.24 10.89 13.37
CA THR A 107 32.49 12.11 12.59
C THR A 107 33.47 13.02 13.32
N SER A 108 34.30 13.75 12.56
CA SER A 108 35.21 14.77 13.13
C SER A 108 34.44 15.92 13.82
N LYS A 109 33.14 16.04 13.52
CA LYS A 109 32.21 17.07 14.02
C LYS A 109 31.41 16.63 15.25
N GLU A 110 31.82 15.57 15.94
CA GLU A 110 31.17 15.16 17.19
C GLU A 110 31.32 16.24 18.28
N LYS A 111 30.23 16.54 18.99
CA LYS A 111 30.26 17.40 20.18
C LYS A 111 30.73 16.58 21.37
N PHE A 112 31.98 16.76 21.78
CA PHE A 112 32.47 16.18 23.03
C PHE A 112 31.90 16.95 24.23
N TYR A 113 31.41 16.22 25.23
CA TYR A 113 30.92 16.78 26.48
C TYR A 113 32.08 17.45 27.22
N GLN A 114 32.34 18.74 26.95
CA GLN A 114 32.76 19.80 27.88
C GLN A 114 33.44 20.98 27.20
N GLU A 115 33.90 20.87 25.95
CA GLU A 115 34.50 21.97 25.20
C GLU A 115 34.07 21.89 23.73
N ASN A 116 33.89 23.03 23.05
CA ASN A 116 33.67 23.10 21.59
C ASN A 116 34.95 22.69 20.83
N THR A 117 35.60 21.60 21.23
CA THR A 117 36.86 21.10 20.68
C THR A 117 36.55 20.03 19.64
N ILE A 118 36.93 20.32 18.40
CA ILE A 118 36.97 19.38 17.28
C ILE A 118 37.99 18.27 17.59
N CYS A 119 37.75 17.04 17.10
CA CYS A 119 38.70 15.95 17.28
C CYS A 119 40.11 16.36 16.82
N PRO A 120 41.17 16.22 17.65
CA PRO A 120 42.51 16.67 17.30
C PRO A 120 43.20 15.81 16.23
N LEU A 121 42.67 14.61 15.92
CA LEU A 121 43.28 13.64 14.99
C LEU A 121 42.22 13.00 14.07
N PRO A 122 41.70 13.76 13.07
CA PRO A 122 40.68 13.26 12.14
C PRO A 122 41.13 12.06 11.30
N GLU A 123 42.43 11.90 11.07
CA GLU A 123 42.99 10.77 10.30
C GLU A 123 42.72 9.42 10.97
N ILE A 124 42.77 9.36 12.30
CA ILE A 124 42.46 8.15 13.07
C ILE A 124 40.99 7.78 12.92
N ILE A 125 40.10 8.77 12.89
CA ILE A 125 38.67 8.56 12.66
C ILE A 125 38.44 7.97 11.27
N PHE A 126 39.10 8.52 10.24
CA PHE A 126 38.96 8.02 8.87
C PHE A 126 39.47 6.58 8.74
N GLU A 127 40.62 6.27 9.32
CA GLU A 127 41.16 4.90 9.32
C GLU A 127 40.24 3.92 10.07
N ASN A 128 39.71 4.30 11.23
CA ASN A 128 38.77 3.48 11.99
C ASN A 128 37.47 3.23 11.22
N ASN A 129 36.88 4.27 10.64
CA ASN A 129 35.68 4.14 9.82
C ASN A 129 35.93 3.25 8.60
N LEU A 130 37.07 3.41 7.93
CA LEU A 130 37.48 2.56 6.81
C LEU A 130 37.56 1.09 7.24
N ASN A 131 38.19 0.81 8.38
CA ASN A 131 38.29 -0.55 8.94
C ASN A 131 36.91 -1.12 9.30
N THR A 132 36.01 -0.31 9.86
CA THR A 132 34.62 -0.70 10.14
C THR A 132 33.91 -1.17 8.87
N PHE A 133 34.00 -0.41 7.77
CA PHE A 133 33.46 -0.83 6.47
C PHE A 133 34.09 -2.13 5.97
N LEU A 134 35.43 -2.22 5.97
CA LEU A 134 36.15 -3.39 5.47
C LEU A 134 35.80 -4.66 6.25
N SER A 135 35.49 -4.56 7.55
CA SER A 135 35.09 -5.69 8.38
C SER A 135 33.75 -6.32 7.97
N ARG A 136 32.88 -5.56 7.29
CA ARG A 136 31.54 -5.99 6.86
C ARG A 136 31.40 -6.19 5.36
N LEU A 137 32.23 -5.52 4.55
CA LEU A 137 32.20 -5.65 3.11
C LEU A 137 32.66 -7.05 2.65
N PRO A 138 32.01 -7.64 1.62
CA PRO A 138 32.52 -8.86 1.01
C PRO A 138 33.93 -8.66 0.46
N LYS A 139 34.79 -9.68 0.57
CA LYS A 139 36.22 -9.61 0.20
C LYS A 139 36.46 -9.07 -1.21
N ALA A 140 35.59 -9.39 -2.16
CA ALA A 140 35.69 -8.94 -3.55
C ALA A 140 35.69 -7.41 -3.72
N TYR A 141 35.10 -6.67 -2.78
CA TYR A 141 34.98 -5.22 -2.83
C TYR A 141 36.00 -4.47 -1.98
N GLN A 142 36.71 -5.17 -1.08
CA GLN A 142 37.57 -4.54 -0.07
C GLN A 142 38.75 -3.77 -0.66
N ASP A 143 39.46 -4.35 -1.63
CA ASP A 143 40.65 -3.71 -2.21
C ASP A 143 40.30 -2.42 -2.96
N ASN A 144 39.25 -2.47 -3.79
CA ASN A 144 38.76 -1.29 -4.53
C ASN A 144 38.24 -0.23 -3.56
N PHE A 145 37.47 -0.63 -2.54
CA PHE A 145 36.97 0.27 -1.51
C PHE A 145 38.12 1.00 -0.79
N LYS A 146 39.14 0.24 -0.35
CA LYS A 146 40.31 0.80 0.33
C LYS A 146 41.07 1.79 -0.55
N GLN A 147 41.29 1.46 -1.82
CA GLN A 147 41.98 2.36 -2.77
C GLN A 147 41.19 3.64 -3.02
N LYS A 148 39.87 3.55 -3.16
CA LYS A 148 39.00 4.71 -3.46
C LYS A 148 38.83 5.65 -2.27
N PHE A 149 38.75 5.12 -1.05
CA PHE A 149 38.28 5.86 0.12
C PHE A 149 39.31 6.09 1.23
N LYS A 150 40.57 5.70 1.03
CA LYS A 150 41.64 5.76 2.05
C LYS A 150 41.71 7.10 2.81
N ASP A 151 41.63 8.21 2.07
CA ASP A 151 41.82 9.56 2.59
C ASP A 151 40.52 10.40 2.54
N GLN A 152 39.36 9.74 2.49
CA GLN A 152 38.05 10.41 2.39
C GLN A 152 37.23 10.27 3.67
N ASP A 153 36.45 11.30 3.98
CA ASP A 153 35.47 11.25 5.05
C ASP A 153 34.26 10.39 4.63
N LEU A 154 34.20 9.16 5.14
CA LEU A 154 33.11 8.21 4.87
C LEU A 154 31.78 8.58 5.53
N THR A 155 31.78 9.55 6.44
CA THR A 155 30.59 9.98 7.16
C THR A 155 29.81 11.08 6.46
N SER A 156 30.47 11.81 5.54
CA SER A 156 29.87 12.93 4.82
C SER A 156 28.75 12.49 3.87
N LEU A 157 27.65 13.25 3.81
CA LEU A 157 26.62 13.02 2.79
C LEU A 157 27.13 13.31 1.37
N ALA A 158 28.22 14.06 1.20
CA ALA A 158 28.84 14.25 -0.11
C ALA A 158 29.47 12.95 -0.63
N THR A 159 29.94 12.06 0.25
CA THR A 159 30.53 10.76 -0.14
C THR A 159 29.49 9.64 -0.21
N TYR A 160 28.32 9.82 0.40
CA TYR A 160 27.23 8.85 0.43
C TYR A 160 26.86 8.26 -0.96
N PRO A 161 26.72 9.04 -2.06
CA PRO A 161 26.41 8.48 -3.37
C PRO A 161 27.46 7.49 -3.90
N ASP A 162 28.73 7.75 -3.61
CA ASP A 162 29.85 6.90 -3.99
C ASP A 162 30.00 5.67 -3.09
N LEU A 163 29.56 5.77 -1.83
CA LEU A 163 29.51 4.68 -0.86
C LEU A 163 28.33 3.74 -1.09
N LEU A 164 27.21 4.25 -1.58
CA LEU A 164 25.96 3.51 -1.70
C LEU A 164 26.14 2.16 -2.43
N PRO A 165 26.84 2.04 -3.58
CA PRO A 165 27.09 0.75 -4.21
C PRO A 165 27.72 -0.30 -3.28
N TYR A 166 28.59 0.10 -2.35
CA TYR A 166 29.21 -0.80 -1.39
C TYR A 166 28.29 -1.11 -0.21
N ILE A 167 27.50 -0.13 0.24
CA ILE A 167 26.48 -0.32 1.28
C ILE A 167 25.39 -1.30 0.80
N LEU A 168 25.04 -1.29 -0.49
CA LEU A 168 24.07 -2.21 -1.07
C LEU A 168 24.52 -3.68 -1.03
N GLU A 169 25.82 -3.91 -1.02
CA GLU A 169 26.42 -5.26 -0.86
C GLU A 169 26.47 -5.70 0.61
N MET A 170 26.04 -4.83 1.54
CA MET A 170 25.83 -5.18 2.94
C MET A 170 24.37 -5.59 3.14
N ASP A 171 24.12 -6.82 3.61
CA ASP A 171 22.75 -7.34 3.78
C ASP A 171 21.89 -6.64 4.85
N ARG A 172 22.43 -5.62 5.54
CA ARG A 172 21.84 -4.96 6.71
C ARG A 172 21.67 -3.46 6.50
N ALA A 173 20.98 -2.80 7.45
CA ALA A 173 20.64 -1.40 7.32
C ALA A 173 21.83 -0.46 7.54
N HIS A 174 21.73 0.78 7.09
CA HIS A 174 22.65 1.86 7.47
C HIS A 174 21.89 2.98 8.20
N VAL A 175 22.63 3.80 8.94
CA VAL A 175 22.10 4.74 9.92
C VAL A 175 22.56 6.15 9.57
N LEU A 176 21.62 7.08 9.46
CA LEU A 176 21.88 8.51 9.39
C LEU A 176 21.43 9.19 10.69
N ALA A 177 22.17 10.19 11.14
CA ALA A 177 21.83 10.98 12.32
C ALA A 177 22.33 12.41 12.18
N LEU A 178 21.98 13.29 13.12
CA LEU A 178 22.53 14.63 13.18
C LEU A 178 23.89 14.63 13.89
N ASP A 179 24.88 15.29 13.31
CA ASP A 179 26.18 15.52 13.94
C ASP A 179 26.12 16.67 14.96
N GLY A 180 27.27 17.02 15.54
CA GLY A 180 27.38 18.14 16.47
C GLY A 180 27.04 19.50 15.86
N GLU A 181 27.06 19.62 14.53
CA GLU A 181 26.68 20.84 13.80
C GLU A 181 25.22 20.81 13.34
N ASP A 182 24.41 19.83 13.73
CA ASP A 182 23.04 19.63 13.23
C ASP A 182 22.99 19.40 11.71
N ASN A 183 23.97 18.69 11.14
CA ASN A 183 23.91 18.17 9.78
C ASN A 183 23.68 16.66 9.80
N PHE A 184 22.90 16.15 8.85
CA PHE A 184 22.85 14.71 8.65
C PHE A 184 24.19 14.16 8.17
N TYR A 185 24.62 13.06 8.76
CA TYR A 185 25.81 12.30 8.40
C TYR A 185 25.53 10.78 8.46
N LEU A 186 26.39 9.98 7.84
CA LEU A 186 26.36 8.52 7.96
C LEU A 186 26.96 8.09 9.29
N ALA A 187 26.08 7.81 10.26
CA ALA A 187 26.41 7.51 11.64
C ALA A 187 26.72 6.03 11.90
N GLY A 188 26.37 5.14 10.98
CA GLY A 188 26.62 3.73 11.15
C GLY A 188 26.21 2.86 9.98
N VAL A 189 26.73 1.64 9.99
CA VAL A 189 26.45 0.59 9.01
C VAL A 189 26.09 -0.72 9.71
N TYR A 190 25.64 -1.70 8.93
CA TYR A 190 25.34 -3.06 9.40
C TYR A 190 24.29 -3.14 10.52
N ALA A 191 23.31 -2.24 10.48
CA ALA A 191 22.27 -2.09 11.48
C ALA A 191 21.21 -3.20 11.44
N SER A 192 20.75 -3.62 12.62
CA SER A 192 19.75 -4.67 12.82
C SER A 192 18.48 -4.09 13.44
N PHE A 193 17.40 -4.02 12.66
CA PHE A 193 16.11 -3.51 13.14
C PHE A 193 15.37 -4.55 13.98
N PRO A 194 14.89 -4.20 15.19
CA PRO A 194 14.17 -5.13 16.06
C PRO A 194 12.79 -5.49 15.47
N SER A 195 12.50 -6.79 15.43
CA SER A 195 11.25 -7.36 14.90
C SER A 195 10.54 -8.22 15.96
N ASP A 196 9.98 -7.59 16.98
CA ASP A 196 9.15 -8.26 18.01
C ASP A 196 7.77 -8.68 17.45
N LEU A 197 7.76 -9.46 16.36
CA LEU A 197 6.57 -9.71 15.53
C LEU A 197 5.43 -10.35 16.32
N ASP A 198 5.68 -11.44 17.04
CA ASP A 198 4.62 -12.16 17.75
C ASP A 198 3.95 -11.29 18.82
N THR A 199 4.75 -10.52 19.56
CA THR A 199 4.27 -9.61 20.59
C THR A 199 3.44 -8.47 19.99
N GLU A 200 3.94 -7.82 18.93
CA GLU A 200 3.21 -6.75 18.27
C GLU A 200 1.95 -7.25 17.56
N LEU A 201 1.99 -8.44 16.97
CA LEU A 201 0.85 -9.08 16.33
C LEU A 201 -0.26 -9.38 17.36
N LYS A 202 0.09 -10.01 18.49
CA LYS A 202 -0.87 -10.29 19.59
C LYS A 202 -1.46 -9.00 20.14
N ARG A 203 -0.63 -7.99 20.44
CA ARG A 203 -1.09 -6.67 20.93
C ARG A 203 -2.03 -6.00 19.94
N PHE A 204 -1.68 -6.01 18.65
CA PHE A 204 -2.50 -5.40 17.61
C PHE A 204 -3.84 -6.13 17.43
N GLY A 205 -3.84 -7.47 17.37
CA GLY A 205 -5.04 -8.28 17.24
C GLY A 205 -6.01 -8.16 18.42
N LEU A 206 -5.49 -8.07 19.65
CA LEU A 206 -6.28 -7.76 20.85
C LEU A 206 -6.92 -6.36 20.75
N ARG A 207 -6.15 -5.36 20.32
CA ARG A 207 -6.61 -3.97 20.18
C ARG A 207 -7.75 -3.83 19.16
N ILE A 208 -7.71 -4.60 18.07
CA ILE A 208 -8.78 -4.59 17.06
C ILE A 208 -9.88 -5.63 17.35
N LYS A 209 -9.85 -6.29 18.50
CA LYS A 209 -10.82 -7.29 18.97
C LYS A 209 -10.93 -8.53 18.06
N LYS A 210 -9.90 -8.81 17.26
CA LYS A 210 -9.79 -10.04 16.46
C LYS A 210 -9.15 -11.19 17.23
N PHE A 211 -8.46 -10.89 18.34
CA PHE A 211 -7.97 -11.88 19.29
C PHE A 211 -8.64 -11.70 20.65
N LYS A 212 -8.68 -12.78 21.41
CA LYS A 212 -9.12 -12.82 22.80
C LYS A 212 -8.13 -13.68 23.61
N PRO A 213 -7.82 -13.33 24.87
CA PRO A 213 -6.98 -14.18 25.71
C PRO A 213 -7.57 -15.58 25.84
N ASN A 214 -6.72 -16.60 25.76
CA ASN A 214 -7.05 -18.03 25.89
C ASN A 214 -8.03 -18.58 24.83
N ASP A 215 -8.18 -17.90 23.68
CA ASP A 215 -9.02 -18.36 22.57
C ASP A 215 -8.15 -18.71 21.35
N ASN A 216 -7.67 -19.96 21.32
CA ASN A 216 -6.75 -20.43 20.28
C ASN A 216 -7.44 -20.52 18.90
N CYS A 217 -8.71 -20.94 18.86
CA CYS A 217 -9.47 -21.05 17.62
C CYS A 217 -9.66 -19.66 16.98
N LEU A 218 -10.04 -18.66 17.78
CA LEU A 218 -10.17 -17.29 17.28
C LEU A 218 -8.83 -16.71 16.82
N TYR A 219 -7.74 -17.01 17.53
CA TYR A 219 -6.39 -16.62 17.12
C TYR A 219 -6.02 -17.23 15.78
N GLU A 220 -6.17 -18.55 15.61
CA GLU A 220 -5.84 -19.27 14.37
C GLU A 220 -6.61 -18.72 13.17
N LEU A 221 -7.93 -18.56 13.32
CA LEU A 221 -8.81 -18.04 12.28
C LEU A 221 -8.43 -16.63 11.81
N ASN A 222 -7.98 -15.76 12.73
CA ASN A 222 -7.74 -14.35 12.43
C ASN A 222 -6.26 -13.97 12.26
N ARG A 223 -5.30 -14.85 12.59
CA ARG A 223 -3.86 -14.50 12.60
C ARG A 223 -3.38 -13.92 11.29
N SER A 224 -3.71 -14.58 10.18
CA SER A 224 -3.30 -14.16 8.83
C SER A 224 -3.86 -12.79 8.48
N PHE A 225 -5.13 -12.55 8.79
CA PHE A 225 -5.77 -11.25 8.59
C PHE A 225 -5.09 -10.15 9.40
N VAL A 226 -4.89 -10.38 10.70
CA VAL A 226 -4.28 -9.40 11.61
C VAL A 226 -2.87 -9.05 11.14
N TYR A 227 -2.09 -10.04 10.70
CA TYR A 227 -0.73 -9.82 10.20
C TYR A 227 -0.74 -9.04 8.88
N GLN A 228 -1.59 -9.44 7.93
CA GLN A 228 -1.71 -8.76 6.65
C GLN A 228 -2.14 -7.31 6.82
N PHE A 229 -3.16 -7.05 7.65
CA PHE A 229 -3.63 -5.70 7.93
C PHE A 229 -2.54 -4.86 8.59
N LEU A 230 -1.82 -5.44 9.57
CA LEU A 230 -0.70 -4.75 10.23
C LEU A 230 0.37 -4.37 9.23
N MET A 231 0.82 -5.28 8.36
CA MET A 231 1.86 -5.00 7.37
C MET A 231 1.38 -4.01 6.30
N GLU A 232 0.13 -4.12 5.86
CA GLU A 232 -0.47 -3.21 4.89
C GLU A 232 -0.49 -1.77 5.43
N LEU A 233 -0.75 -1.54 6.74
CA LEU A 233 -0.68 -0.20 7.36
C LEU A 233 0.67 0.50 7.17
N TYR A 234 1.75 -0.27 7.05
CA TYR A 234 3.12 0.22 6.86
C TYR A 234 3.61 0.06 5.43
N GLY A 235 2.72 -0.18 4.46
CA GLY A 235 3.09 -0.18 3.05
C GLY A 235 3.74 -1.46 2.54
N PHE A 236 3.73 -2.55 3.31
CA PHE A 236 4.48 -3.76 2.95
C PHE A 236 3.59 -4.99 2.76
N PRO A 237 3.93 -5.88 1.80
CA PRO A 237 3.43 -7.24 1.79
C PRO A 237 4.20 -8.13 2.79
N ILE A 238 3.62 -9.27 3.15
CA ILE A 238 4.27 -10.30 3.99
C ILE A 238 5.16 -11.17 3.08
N VAL A 239 6.45 -10.84 2.95
CA VAL A 239 7.39 -11.57 2.08
C VAL A 239 8.77 -11.74 2.69
N SER A 240 9.35 -10.66 3.25
CA SER A 240 10.72 -10.68 3.75
C SER A 240 10.85 -10.13 5.16
N GLU A 241 11.86 -10.61 5.87
CA GLU A 241 12.21 -10.13 7.22
C GLU A 241 12.54 -8.63 7.18
N ARG A 242 13.33 -8.17 6.21
CA ARG A 242 13.70 -6.76 6.02
C ARG A 242 12.49 -5.81 6.07
N ARG A 243 11.42 -6.15 5.35
CA ARG A 243 10.17 -5.37 5.34
C ARG A 243 9.44 -5.43 6.67
N THR A 244 9.37 -6.62 7.27
CA THR A 244 8.73 -6.85 8.57
C THR A 244 9.44 -6.06 9.67
N SER A 245 10.77 -6.15 9.75
CA SER A 245 11.59 -5.43 10.72
C SER A 245 11.48 -3.92 10.54
N ALA A 246 11.50 -3.41 9.30
CA ALA A 246 11.28 -1.97 9.05
C ALA A 246 9.90 -1.50 9.49
N ALA A 247 8.84 -2.27 9.21
CA ALA A 247 7.48 -1.94 9.64
C ALA A 247 7.37 -1.87 11.17
N LEU A 248 7.85 -2.91 11.87
CA LEU A 248 7.79 -3.00 13.32
C LEU A 248 8.69 -1.98 14.01
N PHE A 249 9.87 -1.72 13.46
CA PHE A 249 10.79 -0.72 13.99
C PHE A 249 10.23 0.70 13.81
N SER A 250 9.69 1.04 12.63
CA SER A 250 9.02 2.34 12.42
C SER A 250 7.84 2.53 13.37
N ARG A 251 7.09 1.47 13.66
CA ARG A 251 5.99 1.47 14.62
C ARG A 251 6.48 1.77 16.03
N ARG A 252 7.62 1.19 16.42
CA ARG A 252 8.23 1.40 17.73
C ARG A 252 8.74 2.83 17.87
N LEU A 253 9.52 3.34 16.90
CA LEU A 253 9.99 4.73 16.88
C LEU A 253 8.82 5.72 16.93
N PHE A 254 7.76 5.48 16.15
CA PHE A 254 6.57 6.34 16.15
C PHE A 254 5.85 6.37 17.50
N LYS A 255 5.75 5.23 18.21
CA LYS A 255 5.18 5.18 19.56
C LYS A 255 6.04 5.92 20.60
N LEU A 256 7.36 5.96 20.40
CA LEU A 256 8.29 6.70 21.26
C LEU A 256 8.25 8.21 20.99
N GLY A 257 7.57 8.66 19.92
CA GLY A 257 7.53 10.07 19.54
C GLY A 257 8.81 10.54 18.84
N GLU A 258 9.63 9.60 18.36
CA GLU A 258 10.86 9.92 17.63
C GLU A 258 10.55 10.64 16.32
N ASN A 259 11.43 11.57 15.94
CA ASN A 259 11.41 12.19 14.63
C ASN A 259 12.37 11.42 13.71
N PHE A 260 11.84 10.58 12.83
CA PHE A 260 12.62 9.60 12.07
C PHE A 260 12.15 9.45 10.63
N LEU A 261 13.02 8.86 9.82
CA LEU A 261 12.72 8.37 8.47
C LEU A 261 13.35 6.98 8.30
N ILE A 262 12.56 6.01 7.85
CA ILE A 262 13.02 4.68 7.45
C ILE A 262 12.77 4.50 5.97
N ARG A 263 13.77 4.01 5.24
CA ARG A 263 13.64 3.69 3.81
C ARG A 263 14.02 2.25 3.56
N VAL A 264 13.25 1.58 2.73
CA VAL A 264 13.47 0.18 2.36
C VAL A 264 13.30 0.05 0.86
N LEU A 265 14.26 -0.59 0.22
CA LEU A 265 14.12 -1.12 -1.14
C LEU A 265 14.21 -2.64 -1.05
N GLY A 266 13.15 -3.33 -1.43
CA GLY A 266 13.17 -4.78 -1.57
C GLY A 266 13.45 -5.18 -3.02
N GLN A 267 14.20 -6.27 -3.18
CA GLN A 267 14.48 -6.83 -4.51
C GLN A 267 13.21 -7.32 -5.20
N SER A 268 12.24 -7.85 -4.44
CA SER A 268 10.97 -8.34 -5.01
C SER A 268 9.97 -7.24 -5.39
N ASP A 269 9.88 -6.13 -4.64
CA ASP A 269 8.88 -5.07 -4.91
C ASP A 269 9.43 -3.97 -5.82
N ARG A 270 10.77 -3.80 -5.90
CA ARG A 270 11.45 -2.81 -6.76
C ARG A 270 10.98 -1.38 -6.48
N THR A 271 10.48 -1.17 -5.25
CA THR A 271 9.91 0.09 -4.78
C THR A 271 10.71 0.58 -3.59
N ILE A 272 11.10 1.84 -3.62
CA ILE A 272 11.61 2.50 -2.42
C ILE A 272 10.41 2.90 -1.58
N THR A 273 10.23 2.23 -0.44
CA THR A 273 9.19 2.53 0.55
C THR A 273 9.78 3.39 1.65
N THR A 274 9.18 4.55 1.91
CA THR A 274 9.59 5.50 2.93
C THR A 274 8.53 5.59 4.03
N LEU A 275 8.95 5.39 5.28
CA LEU A 275 8.15 5.52 6.49
C LEU A 275 8.73 6.63 7.35
N TYR A 276 7.94 7.66 7.69
CA TYR A 276 8.49 8.79 8.46
C TYR A 276 7.47 9.45 9.38
N SER A 277 7.96 10.11 10.42
CA SER A 277 7.18 10.98 11.29
C SER A 277 6.68 12.19 10.51
N HIS A 278 5.36 12.42 10.53
CA HIS A 278 4.74 13.56 9.86
C HIS A 278 3.77 14.26 10.81
N PRO A 279 3.78 15.60 10.92
CA PRO A 279 2.93 16.33 11.88
C PRO A 279 1.42 16.06 11.72
N GLU A 280 0.94 15.85 10.49
CA GLU A 280 -0.47 15.56 10.23
C GLU A 280 -0.89 14.14 10.62
N ASN A 281 0.07 13.24 10.83
CA ASN A 281 -0.17 11.82 11.07
C ASN A 281 -0.09 11.54 12.57
N LYS A 282 -1.25 11.32 13.22
CA LYS A 282 -1.32 11.08 14.68
C LYS A 282 -1.24 9.63 15.11
N PHE A 283 -1.56 8.67 14.23
CA PHE A 283 -1.75 7.27 14.61
C PHE A 283 -0.72 6.30 14.03
N TYR A 284 -0.12 6.65 12.90
CA TYR A 284 0.80 5.81 12.14
C TYR A 284 1.81 6.70 11.41
N PRO A 285 3.08 6.27 11.21
CA PRO A 285 4.02 7.00 10.36
C PRO A 285 3.48 7.13 8.94
N ARG A 286 3.83 8.20 8.23
CA ARG A 286 3.41 8.42 6.85
C ARG A 286 4.13 7.44 5.92
N VAL A 287 3.40 6.87 4.96
CA VAL A 287 3.92 5.91 3.97
C VAL A 287 3.98 6.55 2.60
N GLU A 288 5.15 6.49 1.97
CA GLU A 288 5.36 6.84 0.57
C GLU A 288 6.03 5.68 -0.18
N LYS A 289 5.72 5.52 -1.47
CA LYS A 289 6.44 4.61 -2.36
C LYS A 289 6.91 5.30 -3.63
N ILE A 290 8.10 4.95 -4.10
CA ILE A 290 8.65 5.41 -5.37
C ILE A 290 9.09 4.21 -6.20
N ALA A 291 8.72 4.17 -7.48
CA ALA A 291 9.11 3.12 -8.41
C ALA A 291 9.14 3.60 -9.87
N LEU A 292 9.77 2.79 -10.72
CA LEU A 292 9.66 2.90 -12.17
C LEU A 292 8.45 2.11 -12.65
N VAL A 293 7.49 2.81 -13.26
CA VAL A 293 6.19 2.25 -13.62
C VAL A 293 6.00 2.27 -15.13
N SER A 294 5.56 1.14 -15.69
CA SER A 294 5.05 1.07 -17.06
C SER A 294 3.66 1.70 -17.14
N VAL A 295 3.50 2.67 -18.04
CA VAL A 295 2.18 3.23 -18.37
C VAL A 295 1.58 2.43 -19.51
N ASP A 296 0.82 1.38 -19.16
CA ASP A 296 0.15 0.51 -20.12
C ASP A 296 -1.03 1.23 -20.78
N ASN A 297 -1.04 1.30 -22.12
CA ASN A 297 -2.14 1.82 -22.95
C ASN A 297 -2.78 3.12 -22.43
N PRO A 298 -1.99 4.20 -22.19
CA PRO A 298 -2.55 5.46 -21.73
C PRO A 298 -3.52 6.04 -22.77
N LYS A 299 -4.56 6.72 -22.27
CA LYS A 299 -5.42 7.55 -23.13
C LYS A 299 -4.55 8.49 -23.99
N PRO A 300 -4.91 8.76 -25.26
CA PRO A 300 -4.11 9.59 -26.16
C PRO A 300 -3.73 10.95 -25.56
N GLU A 301 -4.65 11.59 -24.82
CA GLU A 301 -4.42 12.85 -24.11
C GLU A 301 -3.30 12.75 -23.06
N ILE A 302 -3.33 11.69 -22.24
CA ILE A 302 -2.30 11.45 -21.21
C ILE A 302 -0.96 11.16 -21.88
N HIS A 303 -0.96 10.34 -22.93
CA HIS A 303 0.26 10.02 -23.68
C HIS A 303 0.89 11.29 -24.27
N ASN A 304 0.09 12.10 -24.97
CA ASN A 304 0.54 13.33 -25.59
C ASN A 304 1.07 14.31 -24.55
N PHE A 305 0.38 14.47 -23.41
CA PHE A 305 0.85 15.32 -22.33
C PHE A 305 2.22 14.86 -21.80
N LEU A 306 2.35 13.58 -21.45
CA LEU A 306 3.59 13.05 -20.88
C LEU A 306 4.76 13.11 -21.86
N SER A 307 4.51 12.85 -23.15
CA SER A 307 5.53 12.95 -24.21
C SER A 307 5.96 14.39 -24.47
N GLN A 308 5.01 15.30 -24.71
CA GLN A 308 5.29 16.71 -25.01
C GLN A 308 5.98 17.43 -23.85
N LYS A 309 5.62 17.09 -22.61
CA LYS A 309 6.19 17.68 -21.39
C LYS A 309 7.41 16.92 -20.85
N GLY A 310 7.89 15.86 -21.51
CA GLY A 310 9.14 15.18 -21.16
C GLY A 310 9.10 14.33 -19.88
N PHE A 311 7.92 13.88 -19.43
CA PHE A 311 7.78 13.10 -18.19
C PHE A 311 8.11 11.62 -18.34
N TYR A 312 8.26 11.10 -19.56
CA TYR A 312 8.75 9.74 -19.78
C TYR A 312 10.25 9.66 -19.50
N LEU A 313 10.63 8.75 -18.61
CA LEU A 313 12.01 8.30 -18.46
C LEU A 313 12.46 7.58 -19.75
N ASP A 314 11.63 6.63 -20.21
CA ASP A 314 11.78 5.91 -21.47
C ASP A 314 10.46 5.98 -22.22
N GLU A 315 10.45 6.71 -23.34
CA GLU A 315 9.25 6.94 -24.14
C GLU A 315 8.82 5.69 -24.93
N LYS A 316 9.77 4.85 -25.35
CA LYS A 316 9.47 3.62 -26.12
C LYS A 316 8.76 2.60 -25.25
N ARG A 317 9.25 2.43 -24.02
CA ARG A 317 8.65 1.54 -23.01
C ARG A 317 7.60 2.23 -22.13
N LYS A 318 7.29 3.50 -22.39
CA LYS A 318 6.32 4.34 -21.65
C LYS A 318 6.55 4.30 -20.15
N VAL A 319 7.81 4.45 -19.72
CA VAL A 319 8.23 4.37 -18.31
C VAL A 319 8.21 5.74 -17.67
N VAL A 320 7.65 5.84 -16.47
CA VAL A 320 7.66 7.04 -15.65
C VAL A 320 8.20 6.76 -14.25
N ILE A 321 8.75 7.79 -13.60
CA ILE A 321 9.11 7.74 -12.17
C ILE A 321 7.86 8.13 -11.38
N LEU A 322 7.28 7.18 -10.65
CA LEU A 322 6.04 7.39 -9.94
C LEU A 322 6.25 7.40 -8.43
N LYS A 323 5.75 8.46 -7.78
CA LYS A 323 5.67 8.58 -6.33
C LYS A 323 4.22 8.50 -5.87
N ILE A 324 3.96 7.75 -4.81
CA ILE A 324 2.63 7.60 -4.21
C ILE A 324 2.71 7.91 -2.73
N THR A 325 1.77 8.71 -2.25
CA THR A 325 1.51 8.89 -0.82
C THR A 325 0.25 8.13 -0.44
N TYR A 326 0.35 7.34 0.63
CA TYR A 326 -0.80 6.60 1.17
C TYR A 326 -1.40 7.30 2.39
N LYS A 327 -2.69 7.05 2.60
CA LYS A 327 -3.45 7.40 3.79
C LYS A 327 -3.82 6.11 4.52
N GLN A 328 -3.42 6.00 5.77
CA GLN A 328 -3.77 4.90 6.66
C GLN A 328 -5.17 5.05 7.23
N HIS A 329 -5.88 3.93 7.35
CA HIS A 329 -7.19 3.84 7.99
C HIS A 329 -7.11 2.99 9.24
N LYS A 330 -7.86 3.39 10.28
CA LYS A 330 -8.06 2.51 11.43
C LYS A 330 -8.98 1.37 11.02
N TYR A 331 -8.76 0.21 11.62
CA TYR A 331 -9.68 -0.92 11.50
C TYR A 331 -11.07 -0.53 12.05
N ASP A 332 -12.12 -0.81 11.29
CA ASP A 332 -13.53 -0.66 11.70
C ASP A 332 -14.28 -1.97 11.38
N PRO A 333 -14.76 -2.70 12.40
CA PRO A 333 -15.50 -3.96 12.24
C PRO A 333 -16.92 -3.80 11.71
N ASN A 334 -17.34 -2.58 11.33
CA ASN A 334 -18.63 -2.35 10.66
C ASN A 334 -18.45 -2.00 9.19
N ASN A 335 -17.21 -1.83 8.73
CA ASN A 335 -16.91 -1.49 7.35
C ASN A 335 -16.92 -2.77 6.51
N ILE A 336 -17.64 -2.80 5.39
CA ILE A 336 -17.59 -3.97 4.48
C ILE A 336 -16.19 -4.11 3.89
N ARG A 337 -15.49 -2.98 3.73
CA ARG A 337 -14.08 -2.91 3.39
C ARG A 337 -13.19 -3.09 4.61
N GLU A 338 -13.63 -3.89 5.59
CA GLU A 338 -13.06 -4.23 6.90
C GLU A 338 -11.54 -4.44 6.90
N ASP A 339 -10.95 -4.63 5.72
CA ASP A 339 -9.58 -5.02 5.50
C ASP A 339 -8.69 -3.94 4.85
N ARG A 340 -9.20 -2.73 4.60
CA ARG A 340 -8.42 -1.69 3.89
C ARG A 340 -7.58 -0.87 4.85
N ALA A 341 -6.36 -1.30 5.11
CA ALA A 341 -5.40 -0.56 5.91
C ALA A 341 -4.94 0.75 5.22
N LEU A 342 -4.86 0.78 3.88
CA LEU A 342 -4.39 1.95 3.13
C LEU A 342 -5.31 2.37 1.98
N SER A 343 -5.32 3.67 1.67
CA SER A 343 -5.78 4.21 0.40
C SER A 343 -4.74 5.13 -0.22
N ILE A 344 -4.73 5.28 -1.54
CA ILE A 344 -3.90 6.29 -2.20
C ILE A 344 -4.46 7.68 -1.89
N SER A 345 -3.62 8.52 -1.27
CA SER A 345 -3.93 9.92 -0.96
C SER A 345 -3.50 10.83 -2.10
N LYS A 346 -2.30 10.61 -2.63
CA LYS A 346 -1.70 11.43 -3.68
C LYS A 346 -0.86 10.55 -4.62
N GLN A 347 -0.89 10.87 -5.90
CA GLN A 347 -0.01 10.32 -6.92
C GLN A 347 0.78 11.49 -7.52
N GLU A 348 2.09 11.31 -7.70
CA GLU A 348 2.98 12.31 -8.30
C GLU A 348 3.86 11.63 -9.36
N ILE A 349 3.91 12.17 -10.57
CA ILE A 349 4.87 11.75 -11.60
C ILE A 349 6.05 12.71 -11.54
N ILE A 350 7.26 12.19 -11.41
CA ILE A 350 8.50 12.97 -11.26
C ILE A 350 9.15 13.11 -12.64
N HIS A 351 9.43 14.35 -13.04
CA HIS A 351 10.14 14.66 -14.28
C HIS A 351 11.60 14.19 -14.19
N PRO A 352 12.12 13.44 -15.19
CA PRO A 352 13.44 12.80 -15.12
C PRO A 352 14.61 13.81 -15.08
N LEU A 353 14.49 15.01 -15.69
CA LEU A 353 15.55 16.02 -15.69
C LEU A 353 15.46 17.07 -14.57
N THR A 354 14.26 17.60 -14.30
CA THR A 354 14.05 18.76 -13.42
C THR A 354 13.52 18.41 -12.03
N TYR A 355 13.19 17.13 -11.79
CA TYR A 355 12.50 16.65 -10.57
C TYR A 355 11.12 17.29 -10.32
N GLN A 356 10.60 18.09 -11.27
CA GLN A 356 9.26 18.67 -11.16
C GLN A 356 8.20 17.57 -11.06
N LYS A 357 7.15 17.84 -10.29
CA LYS A 357 6.09 16.87 -9.99
C LYS A 357 4.77 17.32 -10.57
N ILE A 358 4.04 16.37 -11.15
CA ILE A 358 2.64 16.56 -11.55
C ILE A 358 1.76 15.59 -10.78
N ASP A 359 0.61 16.05 -10.29
CA ASP A 359 -0.29 15.28 -9.43
C ASP A 359 -1.74 15.21 -9.95
N HIS A 360 -2.05 15.90 -11.04
CA HIS A 360 -3.38 15.90 -11.67
C HIS A 360 -3.61 14.72 -12.63
N ILE A 361 -2.56 13.97 -12.99
CA ILE A 361 -2.66 12.78 -13.85
C ILE A 361 -2.67 11.52 -12.99
N ASN A 362 -3.73 10.74 -13.10
CA ASN A 362 -3.88 9.48 -12.39
C ASN A 362 -3.64 8.31 -13.35
N ILE A 363 -2.58 7.55 -13.10
CA ILE A 363 -2.17 6.38 -13.90
C ILE A 363 -2.59 5.09 -13.19
N ILE A 364 -2.73 5.13 -11.88
CA ILE A 364 -2.99 3.94 -11.05
C ILE A 364 -4.46 3.53 -11.07
N LYS A 365 -5.38 4.51 -11.09
CA LYS A 365 -6.83 4.25 -11.08
C LYS A 365 -7.43 4.29 -12.49
N ASP A 366 -6.69 3.93 -13.54
CA ASP A 366 -7.28 3.88 -14.88
C ASP A 366 -8.28 2.72 -14.96
N THR A 367 -9.56 3.04 -14.75
CA THR A 367 -10.69 2.11 -14.77
C THR A 367 -10.87 1.49 -16.14
N TYR A 368 -10.51 2.21 -17.20
CA TYR A 368 -10.63 1.74 -18.58
C TYR A 368 -9.72 0.53 -18.81
N THR A 369 -8.46 0.62 -18.39
CA THR A 369 -7.49 -0.48 -18.51
C THR A 369 -7.91 -1.72 -17.74
N LEU A 370 -8.60 -1.56 -16.60
CA LEU A 370 -9.12 -2.70 -15.83
C LEU A 370 -10.24 -3.44 -16.56
N VAL A 371 -11.19 -2.72 -17.16
CA VAL A 371 -12.28 -3.34 -17.94
C VAL A 371 -11.75 -3.97 -19.23
N LEU A 372 -10.78 -3.33 -19.89
CA LEU A 372 -10.10 -3.93 -21.05
C LEU A 372 -9.39 -5.24 -20.67
N LYS A 373 -8.56 -5.22 -19.62
CA LYS A 373 -7.89 -6.45 -19.14
C LYS A 373 -8.89 -7.54 -18.78
N LEU A 374 -10.03 -7.20 -18.18
CA LEU A 374 -11.09 -8.17 -17.89
C LEU A 374 -11.69 -8.77 -19.17
N ASN A 375 -11.94 -7.95 -20.20
CA ASN A 375 -12.39 -8.43 -21.50
C ASN A 375 -11.36 -9.36 -22.14
N ASP A 376 -10.09 -8.99 -22.12
CA ASP A 376 -9.01 -9.80 -22.71
C ASP A 376 -8.89 -11.16 -21.98
N ILE A 377 -9.08 -11.17 -20.65
CA ILE A 377 -9.14 -12.41 -19.86
C ILE A 377 -10.29 -13.29 -20.34
N VAL A 378 -11.51 -12.74 -20.42
CA VAL A 378 -12.73 -13.48 -20.82
C VAL A 378 -12.64 -14.01 -22.25
N LYS A 379 -12.05 -13.23 -23.16
CA LYS A 379 -11.85 -13.61 -24.57
C LYS A 379 -10.73 -14.64 -24.77
N GLY A 380 -9.80 -14.74 -23.84
CA GLY A 380 -8.63 -15.62 -23.94
C GLY A 380 -7.40 -14.99 -24.60
N GLU A 381 -7.38 -13.65 -24.70
CA GLU A 381 -6.34 -12.87 -25.37
C GLU A 381 -5.27 -12.36 -24.38
N PHE A 382 -5.49 -12.55 -23.08
CA PHE A 382 -4.60 -12.01 -22.03
C PHE A 382 -3.32 -12.84 -21.89
N THR A 383 -2.18 -12.21 -22.18
CA THR A 383 -0.84 -12.79 -22.04
C THR A 383 -0.16 -12.27 -20.77
N GLY A 384 -0.49 -12.89 -19.64
CA GLY A 384 0.13 -12.56 -18.35
C GLY A 384 0.20 -13.76 -17.42
N ARG A 385 0.66 -13.52 -16.19
CA ARG A 385 0.77 -14.54 -15.15
C ARG A 385 -0.04 -14.15 -13.93
N VAL A 386 -0.65 -15.12 -13.28
CA VAL A 386 -1.35 -14.90 -12.01
C VAL A 386 -1.15 -16.09 -11.07
N LYS A 387 -1.13 -15.80 -9.77
CA LYS A 387 -1.12 -16.82 -8.74
C LYS A 387 -2.57 -17.21 -8.40
N TYR A 388 -2.95 -18.44 -8.70
CA TYR A 388 -4.20 -19.04 -8.26
C TYR A 388 -3.91 -20.05 -7.15
N LYS A 389 -4.27 -19.71 -5.90
CA LYS A 389 -3.97 -20.51 -4.70
C LYS A 389 -2.46 -20.79 -4.57
N ARG A 390 -1.99 -21.99 -4.94
CA ARG A 390 -0.57 -22.41 -4.92
C ARG A 390 0.03 -22.60 -6.31
N GLU A 391 -0.75 -22.38 -7.37
CA GLU A 391 -0.37 -22.56 -8.76
C GLU A 391 -0.08 -21.19 -9.42
N ILE A 392 0.91 -21.14 -10.31
CA ILE A 392 1.15 -20.01 -11.20
C ILE A 392 0.53 -20.38 -12.56
N VAL A 393 -0.45 -19.60 -12.99
CA VAL A 393 -1.14 -19.79 -14.27
C VAL A 393 -0.62 -18.75 -15.26
N GLU A 394 -0.25 -19.20 -16.47
CA GLU A 394 0.23 -18.36 -17.55
C GLU A 394 -0.78 -18.37 -18.72
N GLY A 395 -1.23 -17.18 -19.14
CA GLY A 395 -2.16 -17.00 -20.25
C GLY A 395 -3.61 -17.38 -19.95
N THR A 396 -4.51 -17.07 -20.89
CA THR A 396 -5.96 -17.33 -20.78
C THR A 396 -6.53 -18.13 -21.97
N ASP A 397 -5.70 -18.94 -22.62
CA ASP A 397 -6.02 -19.75 -23.79
C ASP A 397 -7.19 -20.74 -23.56
N THR A 398 -7.25 -21.41 -22.40
CA THR A 398 -8.33 -22.37 -22.07
C THR A 398 -9.36 -21.81 -21.10
N HIS A 399 -10.59 -22.36 -21.10
CA HIS A 399 -11.64 -21.94 -20.16
C HIS A 399 -11.29 -22.20 -18.69
N GLU A 400 -10.57 -23.29 -18.39
CA GLU A 400 -10.04 -23.54 -17.05
C GLU A 400 -9.10 -22.40 -16.61
N LYS A 401 -8.14 -22.02 -17.46
CA LYS A 401 -7.21 -20.92 -17.19
C LYS A 401 -7.96 -19.59 -17.04
N ARG A 402 -8.95 -19.32 -17.89
CA ARG A 402 -9.81 -18.13 -17.79
C ARG A 402 -10.51 -18.06 -16.44
N LEU A 403 -11.11 -19.16 -15.96
CA LEU A 403 -11.77 -19.21 -14.66
C LEU A 403 -10.78 -19.03 -13.50
N LYS A 404 -9.59 -19.64 -13.54
CA LYS A 404 -8.53 -19.40 -12.54
C LYS A 404 -8.07 -17.93 -12.53
N PHE A 405 -7.91 -17.34 -13.72
CA PHE A 405 -7.59 -15.93 -13.88
C PHE A 405 -8.69 -15.02 -13.34
N LEU A 406 -9.96 -15.31 -13.67
CA LEU A 406 -11.11 -14.56 -13.18
C LEU A 406 -11.22 -14.63 -11.67
N TYR A 407 -11.05 -15.80 -11.05
CA TYR A 407 -11.05 -15.93 -9.60
C TYR A 407 -9.97 -15.05 -8.95
N ALA A 408 -8.74 -15.13 -9.46
CA ALA A 408 -7.62 -14.35 -8.91
C ALA A 408 -7.83 -12.85 -9.16
N TRP A 409 -8.32 -12.47 -10.34
CA TRP A 409 -8.62 -11.09 -10.70
C TRP A 409 -9.74 -10.52 -9.83
N LEU A 410 -10.86 -11.23 -9.66
CA LEU A 410 -11.97 -10.82 -8.79
C LEU A 410 -11.51 -10.68 -7.34
N THR A 411 -10.75 -11.64 -6.83
CA THR A 411 -10.20 -11.57 -5.46
C THR A 411 -9.32 -10.32 -5.28
N LYS A 412 -8.44 -10.04 -6.25
CA LYS A 412 -7.54 -8.88 -6.24
C LYS A 412 -8.29 -7.55 -6.37
N HIS A 413 -9.30 -7.50 -7.22
CA HIS A 413 -10.01 -6.28 -7.59
C HIS A 413 -11.33 -6.08 -6.82
N GLN A 414 -11.73 -7.02 -5.97
CA GLN A 414 -12.95 -7.00 -5.13
C GLN A 414 -13.16 -5.63 -4.49
N ARG A 415 -12.16 -5.12 -3.75
CA ARG A 415 -12.27 -3.82 -3.05
C ARG A 415 -12.48 -2.64 -4.01
N ARG A 416 -11.96 -2.72 -5.24
CA ARG A 416 -12.07 -1.67 -6.26
C ARG A 416 -13.44 -1.71 -6.93
N ILE A 417 -13.90 -2.90 -7.30
CA ILE A 417 -15.22 -3.12 -7.89
C ILE A 417 -16.31 -2.63 -6.91
N ILE A 418 -16.16 -2.97 -5.62
CA ILE A 418 -17.05 -2.48 -4.56
C ILE A 418 -16.96 -0.96 -4.36
N GLY A 419 -15.84 -0.31 -4.70
CA GLY A 419 -15.59 1.09 -4.35
C GLY A 419 -15.57 2.13 -5.46
N TYR A 420 -15.51 1.73 -6.72
CA TYR A 420 -15.40 2.64 -7.87
C TYR A 420 -16.76 3.18 -8.32
N SER A 421 -16.80 3.97 -9.40
CA SER A 421 -18.04 4.57 -9.92
C SER A 421 -19.06 3.50 -10.33
N ASP A 422 -20.33 3.88 -10.35
CA ASP A 422 -21.41 2.99 -10.80
C ASP A 422 -21.24 2.59 -12.26
N GLU A 423 -20.71 3.48 -13.10
CA GLU A 423 -20.39 3.19 -14.50
C GLU A 423 -19.33 2.08 -14.62
N PHE A 424 -18.25 2.16 -13.83
CA PHE A 424 -17.23 1.11 -13.83
C PHE A 424 -17.81 -0.23 -13.38
N TYR A 425 -18.60 -0.22 -12.31
CA TYR A 425 -19.24 -1.42 -11.78
C TYR A 425 -20.19 -2.06 -12.80
N ALA A 426 -21.02 -1.26 -13.48
CA ALA A 426 -21.93 -1.72 -14.53
C ALA A 426 -21.17 -2.37 -15.70
N ASN A 427 -20.04 -1.79 -16.12
CA ASN A 427 -19.20 -2.36 -17.16
C ASN A 427 -18.57 -3.70 -16.74
N VAL A 428 -18.11 -3.82 -15.50
CA VAL A 428 -17.58 -5.09 -14.97
C VAL A 428 -18.67 -6.16 -14.96
N ASN A 429 -19.86 -5.85 -14.46
CA ASN A 429 -20.98 -6.80 -14.46
C ASN A 429 -21.33 -7.24 -15.87
N LYS A 430 -21.45 -6.29 -16.82
CA LYS A 430 -21.75 -6.62 -18.22
C LYS A 430 -20.75 -7.63 -18.81
N VAL A 431 -19.46 -7.46 -18.55
CA VAL A 431 -18.43 -8.38 -19.07
C VAL A 431 -18.52 -9.76 -18.41
N LEU A 432 -18.72 -9.81 -17.09
CA LEU A 432 -18.81 -11.06 -16.33
C LEU A 432 -20.10 -11.82 -16.64
N ASP A 433 -21.24 -11.13 -16.68
CA ASP A 433 -22.55 -11.72 -16.97
C ASP A 433 -22.56 -12.31 -18.39
N ASN A 434 -22.01 -11.60 -19.38
CA ASN A 434 -21.90 -12.09 -20.75
C ASN A 434 -21.07 -13.37 -20.88
N TYR A 435 -20.14 -13.64 -19.95
CA TYR A 435 -19.32 -14.86 -19.99
C TYR A 435 -19.90 -15.97 -19.12
N LEU A 436 -20.19 -15.67 -17.85
CA LEU A 436 -20.59 -16.65 -16.84
C LEU A 436 -22.03 -17.15 -17.04
N LEU A 437 -22.89 -16.37 -17.71
CA LEU A 437 -24.27 -16.73 -18.01
C LEU A 437 -24.47 -17.12 -19.49
N ASN A 438 -23.39 -17.28 -20.26
CA ASN A 438 -23.50 -17.70 -21.66
C ASN A 438 -23.97 -19.15 -21.75
N SER A 439 -25.11 -19.37 -22.42
CA SER A 439 -25.71 -20.69 -22.58
C SER A 439 -24.86 -21.66 -23.37
N GLU A 440 -24.03 -21.17 -24.29
CA GLU A 440 -23.16 -22.00 -25.12
C GLU A 440 -21.98 -22.59 -24.34
N LEU A 441 -21.65 -22.03 -23.17
CA LEU A 441 -20.52 -22.45 -22.35
C LEU A 441 -20.92 -23.36 -21.19
N PHE A 442 -22.21 -23.70 -21.03
CA PHE A 442 -22.68 -24.49 -19.89
C PHE A 442 -22.03 -25.86 -19.80
N ASP A 443 -21.84 -26.56 -20.92
CA ASP A 443 -21.22 -27.89 -20.91
C ASP A 443 -19.76 -27.82 -20.45
N ILE A 444 -19.02 -26.80 -20.91
CA ILE A 444 -17.64 -26.53 -20.51
C ILE A 444 -17.57 -26.15 -19.02
N PHE A 445 -18.51 -25.34 -18.52
CA PHE A 445 -18.57 -25.00 -17.11
C PHE A 445 -18.98 -26.17 -16.22
N ASN A 446 -19.78 -27.12 -16.74
CA ASN A 446 -20.11 -28.35 -16.04
C ASN A 446 -18.90 -29.27 -15.88
N GLU A 447 -18.01 -29.34 -16.88
CA GLU A 447 -16.73 -30.06 -16.75
C GLU A 447 -15.84 -29.45 -15.65
N HIS A 448 -15.92 -28.13 -15.45
CA HIS A 448 -15.17 -27.39 -14.42
C HIS A 448 -16.06 -26.86 -13.29
N ASN A 449 -17.11 -27.59 -12.90
CA ASN A 449 -18.18 -27.09 -12.02
C ASN A 449 -17.66 -26.48 -10.71
N ASN A 450 -16.68 -27.12 -10.06
CA ASN A 450 -16.09 -26.62 -8.82
C ASN A 450 -15.45 -25.24 -9.00
N LEU A 451 -14.68 -25.05 -10.08
CA LEU A 451 -14.00 -23.80 -10.36
C LEU A 451 -15.00 -22.71 -10.79
N TYR A 452 -16.01 -23.08 -11.59
CA TYR A 452 -17.10 -22.17 -11.95
C TYR A 452 -17.86 -21.67 -10.71
N ARG A 453 -18.20 -22.57 -9.78
CA ARG A 453 -18.85 -22.21 -8.50
C ARG A 453 -17.98 -21.28 -7.67
N GLU A 454 -16.68 -21.54 -7.57
CA GLU A 454 -15.76 -20.63 -6.84
C GLU A 454 -15.75 -19.22 -7.43
N VAL A 455 -15.71 -19.10 -8.76
CA VAL A 455 -15.77 -17.79 -9.45
C VAL A 455 -17.13 -17.13 -9.21
N TRP A 456 -18.23 -17.89 -9.31
CA TRP A 456 -19.58 -17.38 -9.11
C TRP A 456 -19.84 -16.92 -7.67
N GLU A 457 -19.36 -17.66 -6.67
CA GLU A 457 -19.42 -17.28 -5.26
C GLU A 457 -18.67 -15.97 -5.02
N LYS A 458 -17.45 -15.82 -5.57
CA LYS A 458 -16.69 -14.57 -5.48
C LYS A 458 -17.39 -13.40 -6.14
N TYR A 459 -17.96 -13.62 -7.32
CA TYR A 459 -18.71 -12.58 -8.03
C TYR A 459 -19.98 -12.18 -7.26
N SER A 460 -20.75 -13.15 -6.77
CA SER A 460 -21.94 -12.94 -5.94
C SER A 460 -21.61 -12.16 -4.67
N TYR A 461 -20.51 -12.51 -3.99
CA TYR A 461 -20.02 -11.77 -2.83
C TYR A 461 -19.76 -10.30 -3.17
N ILE A 462 -19.08 -10.01 -4.29
CA ILE A 462 -18.78 -8.64 -4.73
C ILE A 462 -20.08 -7.85 -4.98
N GLN A 463 -21.07 -8.47 -5.62
CA GLN A 463 -22.35 -7.84 -5.90
C GLN A 463 -23.10 -7.47 -4.62
N GLN A 464 -23.20 -8.41 -3.68
CA GLN A 464 -23.84 -8.18 -2.38
C GLN A 464 -23.05 -7.15 -1.54
N ALA A 465 -21.72 -7.25 -1.50
CA ALA A 465 -20.87 -6.29 -0.79
C ALA A 465 -20.98 -4.86 -1.35
N ARG A 466 -21.16 -4.69 -2.67
CA ARG A 466 -21.43 -3.38 -3.28
C ARG A 466 -22.73 -2.77 -2.76
N LYS A 467 -23.77 -3.57 -2.59
CA LYS A 467 -25.05 -3.12 -2.00
C LYS A 467 -24.88 -2.63 -0.58
N ILE A 468 -24.17 -3.39 0.26
CA ILE A 468 -23.92 -2.94 1.64
C ILE A 468 -23.12 -1.63 1.64
N LYS A 469 -22.19 -1.42 0.68
CA LYS A 469 -21.40 -0.18 0.60
C LYS A 469 -22.29 1.02 0.31
N ILE A 470 -23.35 0.83 -0.47
CA ILE A 470 -24.35 1.87 -0.70
C ILE A 470 -25.15 2.11 0.58
N LEU A 471 -25.48 1.07 1.36
CA LEU A 471 -26.13 1.23 2.66
C LEU A 471 -25.27 2.02 3.66
N GLU A 472 -23.95 1.83 3.66
CA GLU A 472 -23.02 2.61 4.49
C GLU A 472 -23.07 4.11 4.15
N ASP A 473 -23.06 4.45 2.86
CA ASP A 473 -23.17 5.85 2.41
C ASP A 473 -24.56 6.43 2.78
N LEU A 474 -25.62 5.64 2.59
CA LEU A 474 -27.00 6.03 2.92
C LEU A 474 -27.20 6.25 4.41
N LYS A 475 -26.52 5.50 5.28
CA LYS A 475 -26.55 5.72 6.74
C LYS A 475 -26.08 7.13 7.11
N GLU A 476 -25.09 7.68 6.40
CA GLU A 476 -24.64 9.07 6.56
C GLU A 476 -25.49 10.08 5.74
N ARG A 477 -26.55 9.59 5.09
CA ARG A 477 -27.41 10.33 4.15
C ARG A 477 -26.66 10.89 2.95
N ILE A 478 -25.66 10.16 2.47
CA ILE A 478 -24.90 10.51 1.28
C ILE A 478 -25.32 9.57 0.15
N TYR A 479 -25.68 10.11 -1.00
CA TYR A 479 -25.92 9.36 -2.21
C TYR A 479 -25.44 10.18 -3.41
N ASN A 480 -24.64 9.57 -4.29
CA ASN A 480 -24.01 10.26 -5.43
C ASN A 480 -23.29 11.57 -5.03
N ASN A 481 -22.57 11.55 -3.92
CA ASN A 481 -21.86 12.70 -3.32
C ASN A 481 -22.76 13.88 -2.91
N GLN A 482 -24.06 13.67 -2.77
CA GLN A 482 -25.01 14.67 -2.31
C GLN A 482 -25.70 14.21 -1.02
N LYS A 483 -26.02 15.17 -0.15
CA LYS A 483 -26.77 14.89 1.07
C LYS A 483 -28.25 14.76 0.72
N ILE A 484 -28.87 13.65 1.09
CA ILE A 484 -30.28 13.35 0.81
C ILE A 484 -31.17 13.49 2.05
N ASP A 485 -32.47 13.61 1.84
CA ASP A 485 -33.47 13.64 2.91
C ASP A 485 -33.78 12.24 3.46
N TYR A 486 -34.49 12.18 4.60
CA TYR A 486 -34.76 10.92 5.31
C TYR A 486 -35.67 9.98 4.52
N LEU A 487 -36.68 10.49 3.81
CA LEU A 487 -37.59 9.67 3.01
C LEU A 487 -36.85 9.01 1.85
N THR A 488 -36.05 9.78 1.11
CA THR A 488 -35.23 9.25 0.01
C THR A 488 -34.25 8.19 0.50
N MET A 489 -33.60 8.45 1.64
CA MET A 489 -32.69 7.50 2.28
C MET A 489 -33.38 6.18 2.64
N LEU A 490 -34.56 6.23 3.27
CA LEU A 490 -35.33 5.03 3.63
C LEU A 490 -35.84 4.27 2.40
N LYS A 491 -36.30 4.96 1.35
CA LYS A 491 -36.74 4.32 0.09
C LYS A 491 -35.62 3.53 -0.58
N LEU A 492 -34.43 4.15 -0.69
CA LEU A 492 -33.26 3.51 -1.29
C LEU A 492 -32.79 2.31 -0.45
N THR A 493 -32.77 2.48 0.88
CA THR A 493 -32.45 1.41 1.84
C THR A 493 -33.40 0.23 1.67
N TYR A 494 -34.71 0.49 1.61
CA TYR A 494 -35.74 -0.54 1.45
C TYR A 494 -35.54 -1.34 0.16
N LYS A 495 -35.30 -0.66 -0.96
CA LYS A 495 -35.03 -1.31 -2.24
C LYS A 495 -33.84 -2.27 -2.14
N ILE A 496 -32.71 -1.78 -1.62
CA ILE A 496 -31.47 -2.56 -1.53
C ILE A 496 -31.64 -3.79 -0.65
N ILE A 497 -32.28 -3.65 0.51
CA ILE A 497 -32.50 -4.76 1.44
C ILE A 497 -33.49 -5.78 0.89
N ASN A 498 -34.55 -5.31 0.23
CA ASN A 498 -35.49 -6.20 -0.42
C ASN A 498 -34.81 -7.04 -1.52
N ASP A 499 -33.92 -6.44 -2.31
CA ASP A 499 -33.15 -7.17 -3.32
C ASP A 499 -32.17 -8.16 -2.67
N LEU A 500 -31.47 -7.75 -1.60
CA LEU A 500 -30.54 -8.60 -0.84
C LEU A 500 -31.23 -9.84 -0.25
N ARG A 501 -32.50 -9.72 0.17
CA ARG A 501 -33.30 -10.83 0.69
C ARG A 501 -33.48 -11.94 -0.35
N PHE A 502 -33.68 -11.60 -1.63
CA PHE A 502 -33.82 -12.59 -2.70
C PHE A 502 -32.48 -13.23 -3.09
N GLU A 503 -31.38 -12.48 -2.94
CA GLU A 503 -30.02 -12.97 -3.21
C GLU A 503 -29.44 -13.82 -2.07
N ALA A 504 -30.10 -13.87 -0.91
CA ALA A 504 -29.69 -14.64 0.27
C ALA A 504 -29.68 -16.16 0.07
N VAL A 505 -30.04 -16.66 -1.13
CA VAL A 505 -29.76 -18.04 -1.56
C VAL A 505 -28.25 -18.33 -1.42
N THR A 506 -27.40 -17.37 -1.81
CA THR A 506 -25.96 -17.40 -1.55
C THR A 506 -25.69 -16.62 -0.27
N TYR A 507 -25.73 -17.31 0.87
CA TYR A 507 -25.61 -16.70 2.20
C TYR A 507 -24.15 -16.43 2.58
N PHE A 508 -23.81 -15.16 2.80
CA PHE A 508 -22.54 -14.73 3.36
C PHE A 508 -22.76 -14.10 4.75
N GLU A 509 -22.33 -14.80 5.80
CA GLU A 509 -22.60 -14.41 7.19
C GLU A 509 -22.11 -12.99 7.52
N ASP A 510 -20.93 -12.62 7.01
CA ASP A 510 -20.32 -11.30 7.24
C ASP A 510 -21.14 -10.17 6.59
N ILE A 511 -21.61 -10.37 5.36
CA ILE A 511 -22.45 -9.41 4.62
C ILE A 511 -23.78 -9.19 5.34
N ILE A 512 -24.47 -10.27 5.74
CA ILE A 512 -25.76 -10.18 6.43
C ILE A 512 -25.60 -9.53 7.80
N SER A 513 -24.56 -9.90 8.56
CA SER A 513 -24.27 -9.30 9.86
C SER A 513 -24.05 -7.79 9.75
N LYS A 514 -23.30 -7.33 8.74
CA LYS A 514 -23.05 -5.90 8.48
C LYS A 514 -24.31 -5.17 8.05
N ALA A 515 -25.11 -5.78 7.17
CA ALA A 515 -26.40 -5.22 6.75
C ALA A 515 -27.30 -4.94 7.97
N ILE A 516 -27.42 -5.93 8.86
CA ILE A 516 -28.19 -5.83 10.12
C ILE A 516 -27.64 -4.69 10.99
N ALA A 517 -26.32 -4.65 11.22
CA ALA A 517 -25.71 -3.62 12.06
C ALA A 517 -25.87 -2.19 11.51
N ILE A 518 -25.81 -2.01 10.19
CA ILE A 518 -26.05 -0.73 9.53
C ILE A 518 -27.52 -0.34 9.69
N LEU A 519 -28.45 -1.25 9.44
CA LEU A 519 -29.88 -1.01 9.59
C LEU A 519 -30.27 -0.67 11.03
N ASP A 520 -29.76 -1.41 12.02
CA ASP A 520 -29.99 -1.12 13.44
C ASP A 520 -29.53 0.31 13.77
N LYS A 521 -28.35 0.72 13.30
CA LYS A 521 -27.86 2.10 13.48
C LYS A 521 -28.75 3.13 12.80
N MET A 522 -29.14 2.92 11.54
CA MET A 522 -30.01 3.83 10.78
C MET A 522 -31.38 3.99 11.44
N LEU A 523 -32.00 2.88 11.84
CA LEU A 523 -33.34 2.87 12.43
C LEU A 523 -33.35 3.38 13.88
N SER A 524 -32.19 3.37 14.55
CA SER A 524 -31.98 3.96 15.88
C SER A 524 -31.66 5.45 15.89
N ASP A 525 -31.61 6.12 14.72
CA ASP A 525 -31.35 7.57 14.64
C ASP A 525 -32.34 8.35 15.51
N SER A 526 -31.78 9.09 16.49
CA SER A 526 -32.57 9.79 17.51
C SER A 526 -33.52 10.83 16.92
N TYR A 527 -33.13 11.51 15.84
CA TYR A 527 -33.93 12.52 15.19
C TYR A 527 -35.08 11.86 14.42
N LEU A 528 -34.77 10.84 13.62
CA LEU A 528 -35.76 10.06 12.88
C LEU A 528 -36.86 9.51 13.82
N VAL A 529 -36.44 8.86 14.91
CA VAL A 529 -37.35 8.22 15.87
C VAL A 529 -38.22 9.25 16.59
N LYS A 530 -37.63 10.35 17.07
CA LYS A 530 -38.35 11.38 17.83
C LYS A 530 -39.32 12.18 16.95
N GLN A 531 -38.89 12.53 15.74
CA GLN A 531 -39.64 13.43 14.87
C GLN A 531 -40.75 12.72 14.09
N TYR A 532 -40.54 11.49 13.63
CA TYR A 532 -41.47 10.82 12.71
C TYR A 532 -42.11 9.56 13.29
N ILE A 533 -41.42 8.81 14.14
CA ILE A 533 -41.90 7.48 14.58
C ILE A 533 -42.74 7.58 15.87
N LYS A 534 -42.25 8.31 16.88
CA LYS A 534 -42.94 8.47 18.18
C LYS A 534 -44.15 9.41 18.14
N GLN A 535 -44.26 10.24 17.11
CA GLN A 535 -45.40 11.14 16.94
C GLN A 535 -46.66 10.36 16.52
N LYS A 536 -47.83 10.83 16.97
CA LYS A 536 -49.12 10.32 16.51
C LYS A 536 -49.27 10.64 15.02
N GLU A 537 -49.91 9.72 14.30
CA GLU A 537 -50.02 9.80 12.84
C GLU A 537 -50.81 11.03 12.36
N ASP A 538 -51.80 11.45 13.14
CA ASP A 538 -52.61 12.66 12.92
C ASP A 538 -51.79 13.96 13.03
N ASN A 539 -50.67 13.92 13.76
CA ASN A 539 -49.78 15.07 13.95
C ASN A 539 -48.67 15.14 12.89
N LEU A 540 -48.58 14.15 12.01
CA LEU A 540 -47.55 14.07 10.98
C LEU A 540 -48.04 14.71 9.69
N THR A 541 -47.14 15.41 9.01
CA THR A 541 -47.36 15.84 7.62
C THR A 541 -47.46 14.61 6.70
N PRO A 542 -47.99 14.73 5.47
CA PRO A 542 -47.99 13.63 4.51
C PRO A 542 -46.60 13.01 4.29
N TYR A 543 -45.56 13.85 4.29
CA TYR A 543 -44.16 13.41 4.27
C TYR A 543 -43.78 12.57 5.50
N GLY A 544 -44.17 13.00 6.70
CA GLY A 544 -43.91 12.27 7.94
C GLY A 544 -44.66 10.94 8.02
N GLN A 545 -45.90 10.88 7.51
CA GLN A 545 -46.67 9.64 7.39
C GLN A 545 -45.98 8.64 6.44
N GLU A 546 -45.45 9.13 5.31
CA GLU A 546 -44.73 8.28 4.36
C GLU A 546 -43.42 7.73 4.95
N ILE A 547 -42.66 8.56 5.70
CA ILE A 547 -41.49 8.11 6.45
C ILE A 547 -41.88 6.98 7.42
N LYS A 548 -42.93 7.19 8.22
CA LYS A 548 -43.37 6.23 9.24
C LYS A 548 -43.77 4.89 8.60
N LYS A 549 -44.46 4.93 7.46
CA LYS A 549 -44.84 3.75 6.67
C LYS A 549 -43.63 2.96 6.17
N ILE A 550 -42.65 3.63 5.55
CA ILE A 550 -41.46 2.96 5.00
C ILE A 550 -40.57 2.45 6.13
N TYR A 551 -40.45 3.20 7.23
CA TYR A 551 -39.75 2.75 8.44
C TYR A 551 -40.30 1.41 8.95
N GLY A 552 -41.63 1.29 9.10
CA GLY A 552 -42.24 0.04 9.54
C GLY A 552 -41.95 -1.15 8.62
N ARG A 553 -41.95 -0.92 7.30
CA ARG A 553 -41.57 -1.96 6.32
C ARG A 553 -40.10 -2.36 6.45
N LEU A 554 -39.21 -1.42 6.71
CA LEU A 554 -37.78 -1.69 6.93
C LEU A 554 -37.54 -2.48 8.22
N VAL A 555 -38.28 -2.20 9.30
CA VAL A 555 -38.22 -3.00 10.53
C VAL A 555 -38.61 -4.45 10.27
N SER A 556 -39.69 -4.68 9.52
CA SER A 556 -40.09 -6.04 9.12
C SER A 556 -39.00 -6.77 8.34
N LEU A 557 -38.38 -6.10 7.35
CA LEU A 557 -37.28 -6.69 6.57
C LEU A 557 -36.04 -6.96 7.43
N LEU A 558 -35.74 -6.12 8.41
CA LEU A 558 -34.65 -6.33 9.35
C LEU A 558 -34.88 -7.58 10.21
N ASP A 559 -36.11 -7.76 10.70
CA ASP A 559 -36.48 -8.94 11.48
C ASP A 559 -36.41 -10.22 10.65
N GLU A 560 -36.84 -10.16 9.38
CA GLU A 560 -36.67 -11.26 8.40
C GLU A 560 -35.19 -11.61 8.21
N LEU A 561 -34.31 -10.61 8.00
CA LEU A 561 -32.87 -10.85 7.86
C LEU A 561 -32.25 -11.48 9.12
N LYS A 562 -32.62 -11.00 10.31
CA LYS A 562 -32.20 -11.59 11.60
C LYS A 562 -32.67 -13.04 11.74
N ALA A 563 -33.87 -13.36 11.27
CA ALA A 563 -34.39 -14.73 11.26
C ALA A 563 -33.59 -15.63 10.29
N ILE A 564 -33.30 -15.16 9.07
CA ILE A 564 -32.48 -15.88 8.09
C ILE A 564 -31.09 -16.18 8.67
N GLN A 565 -30.44 -15.18 9.28
CA GLN A 565 -29.15 -15.36 9.94
C GLN A 565 -29.22 -16.43 11.01
N LYS A 566 -30.20 -16.38 11.91
CA LYS A 566 -30.35 -17.35 13.00
C LYS A 566 -30.53 -18.78 12.50
N THR A 567 -31.28 -18.98 11.41
CA THR A 567 -31.49 -20.30 10.80
C THR A 567 -30.20 -20.84 10.20
N LYS A 568 -29.47 -20.01 9.43
CA LYS A 568 -28.23 -20.41 8.77
C LYS A 568 -27.06 -20.63 9.73
N THR A 569 -26.92 -19.81 10.77
CA THR A 569 -25.91 -20.02 11.83
C THR A 569 -26.17 -21.33 12.58
N ARG A 570 -27.44 -21.72 12.78
CA ARG A 570 -27.77 -23.04 13.36
C ARG A 570 -27.37 -24.18 12.44
N GLU A 571 -27.70 -24.12 11.15
CA GLU A 571 -27.31 -25.14 10.17
C GLU A 571 -25.77 -25.34 10.13
N LEU A 572 -25.00 -24.25 10.18
CA LEU A 572 -23.54 -24.29 10.22
C LEU A 572 -23.00 -24.87 11.54
N GLY A 573 -23.65 -24.58 12.67
CA GLY A 573 -23.29 -25.10 13.99
C GLY A 573 -23.58 -26.59 14.20
N TYR A 574 -24.47 -27.19 13.39
CA TYR A 574 -24.73 -28.64 13.40
C TYR A 574 -23.90 -29.42 12.36
N GLY A 575 -23.14 -28.73 11.48
CA GLY A 575 -22.25 -29.34 10.47
C GLY A 575 -20.81 -29.57 10.93
N THR A 576 -20.49 -29.26 12.19
CA THR A 576 -19.20 -29.54 12.84
C THR A 576 -19.43 -30.41 14.07
N ILE A 577 -19.66 -31.70 13.82
CA ILE A 577 -19.41 -32.79 14.79
C ILE A 577 -18.44 -33.75 14.12
#